data_AF-A0A9D2JP01-F1
#
_entry.id   AF-A0A9D2JP01-F1
#
_cell.length_a   1.000
_cell.length_b   1.000
_cell.length_c   1.000
_cell.angle_alpha   90.00
_cell.angle_beta   90.00
_cell.angle_gamma   90.00
#
_symmetry.space_group_name_H-M   'P 1'
#
loop_
_entity.id
_entity.type
_entity.pdbx_description
1 polymer ?
#
loop_
_entity_poly.entity_id
_entity_poly.type
_entity_poly.pdbx_seq_one_letter_code
_entity_poly.pdbx_strand_id
1 'polypeptide(L)'
;KAVTVGGVDATSDNVSNGTYTLARPFNIVTNGEPTDAVAVDFIGYCMSPDGQALATEEGYIGGEGTEFTSTQPSGNITVGGSSSVTPLMEKLIEAYQAVNPNATIELLTTDSTTGVTGALDGTYTIGMASRELKDEETSQGAQATVLAMDGIAVVVNPANPTADLSVDQIKSIYTGETTVWADVQ
;
A
#
# COMPACT_ATOMS: atom_id res chain seq x y z
N LYS A 1 -2.15 -22.60 -9.75
CA LYS A 1 -3.47 -21.99 -10.01
C LYS A 1 -3.88 -21.21 -8.79
N ALA A 2 -4.49 -20.03 -8.95
CA ALA A 2 -5.12 -19.34 -7.82
C ALA A 2 -6.35 -20.14 -7.36
N VAL A 3 -6.59 -20.17 -6.05
CA VAL A 3 -7.84 -20.65 -5.47
C VAL A 3 -8.71 -19.45 -5.09
N THR A 4 -10.01 -19.67 -5.04
CA THR A 4 -10.92 -18.74 -4.38
C THR A 4 -10.68 -18.76 -2.88
N VAL A 5 -11.05 -17.67 -2.21
CA VAL A 5 -11.02 -17.58 -0.74
C VAL A 5 -12.43 -17.31 -0.25
N GLY A 6 -13.03 -18.30 0.42
CA GLY A 6 -14.43 -18.26 0.82
C GLY A 6 -15.39 -18.08 -0.36
N GLY A 7 -15.05 -18.67 -1.51
CA GLY A 7 -15.79 -18.56 -2.77
C GLY A 7 -15.58 -17.24 -3.53
N VAL A 8 -14.65 -16.40 -3.10
CA VAL A 8 -14.35 -15.10 -3.75
C VAL A 8 -13.03 -15.18 -4.51
N ASP A 9 -13.04 -14.80 -5.78
CA ASP A 9 -11.83 -14.72 -6.61
C ASP A 9 -10.94 -13.52 -6.19
N ALA A 10 -9.62 -13.72 -6.24
CA ALA A 10 -8.63 -12.67 -6.01
C ALA A 10 -8.51 -11.73 -7.23
N THR A 11 -9.53 -10.91 -7.48
CA THR A 11 -9.58 -9.93 -8.57
C THR A 11 -9.47 -8.50 -8.06
N SER A 12 -9.05 -7.57 -8.92
CA SER A 12 -9.04 -6.13 -8.60
C SER A 12 -10.40 -5.65 -8.11
N ASP A 13 -11.47 -6.03 -8.80
CA ASP A 13 -12.85 -5.62 -8.48
C ASP A 13 -13.26 -6.11 -7.09
N ASN A 14 -12.94 -7.37 -6.75
CA ASN A 14 -13.28 -7.94 -5.46
C ASN A 14 -12.43 -7.38 -4.31
N VAL A 15 -11.18 -6.99 -4.59
CA VAL A 15 -10.36 -6.26 -3.60
C VAL A 15 -10.90 -4.85 -3.39
N SER A 16 -11.17 -4.10 -4.46
CA SER A 16 -11.67 -2.72 -4.39
C SER A 16 -13.02 -2.63 -3.68
N ASN A 17 -13.92 -3.59 -3.90
CA ASN A 17 -15.23 -3.61 -3.25
C ASN A 17 -15.24 -4.27 -1.86
N GLY A 18 -14.08 -4.76 -1.39
CA GLY A 18 -13.90 -5.37 -0.08
C GLY A 18 -14.44 -6.79 0.09
N THR A 19 -14.92 -7.43 -0.98
CA THR A 19 -15.39 -8.83 -0.90
C THR A 19 -14.24 -9.83 -0.80
N TYR A 20 -13.07 -9.53 -1.38
CA TYR A 20 -11.85 -10.32 -1.19
C TYR A 20 -11.01 -9.73 -0.06
N THR A 21 -10.94 -10.45 1.06
CA THR A 21 -10.43 -9.90 2.33
C THR A 21 -8.92 -10.06 2.52
N LEU A 22 -8.24 -10.89 1.71
CA LEU A 22 -6.79 -11.02 1.78
C LEU A 22 -6.12 -9.91 0.98
N ALA A 23 -6.25 -8.69 1.49
CA ALA A 23 -5.62 -7.51 0.95
C ALA A 23 -5.14 -6.62 2.10
N ARG A 24 -4.18 -5.74 1.82
CA ARG A 24 -3.69 -4.74 2.78
C ARG A 24 -3.54 -3.39 2.10
N PRO A 25 -3.76 -2.29 2.84
CA PRO A 25 -3.53 -0.96 2.29
C PRO A 25 -2.04 -0.67 2.22
N PHE A 26 -1.62 0.03 1.17
CA PHE A 26 -0.39 0.79 1.15
C PHE A 26 -0.75 2.22 1.49
N ASN A 27 -0.23 2.72 2.61
CA ASN A 27 -0.56 4.00 3.19
C ASN A 27 0.62 4.96 3.08
N ILE A 28 0.32 6.17 2.62
CA ILE A 28 1.10 7.38 2.90
C ILE A 28 0.66 7.89 4.27
N VAL A 29 1.63 8.20 5.14
CA VAL A 29 1.38 8.59 6.53
C VAL A 29 1.93 9.98 6.80
N THR A 30 1.13 10.85 7.40
CA THR A 30 1.53 12.20 7.82
C THR A 30 1.21 12.41 9.30
N ASN A 31 1.89 13.36 9.94
CA ASN A 31 1.49 13.84 11.27
C ASN A 31 0.51 15.00 11.10
N GLY A 32 -0.78 14.71 11.23
CA GLY A 32 -1.84 15.64 10.91
C GLY A 32 -1.89 15.99 9.42
N GLU A 33 -2.46 17.15 9.12
CA GLU A 33 -2.50 17.71 7.76
C GLU A 33 -1.09 18.14 7.33
N PRO A 34 -0.59 17.68 6.16
CA PRO A 34 0.72 18.07 5.68
C PRO A 34 0.77 19.58 5.37
N THR A 35 1.84 20.25 5.82
CA THR A 35 2.06 21.68 5.57
C THR A 35 3.28 21.97 4.71
N ASP A 36 4.17 21.00 4.52
CA ASP A 36 5.32 21.15 3.62
C ASP A 36 4.85 21.17 2.17
N ALA A 37 5.25 22.19 1.41
CA ALA A 37 4.76 22.41 0.05
C ALA A 37 5.11 21.24 -0.89
N VAL A 38 6.29 20.64 -0.76
CA VAL A 38 6.68 19.48 -1.58
C VAL A 38 5.89 18.26 -1.15
N ALA A 39 5.67 18.05 0.15
CA ALA A 39 4.88 16.93 0.63
C ALA A 39 3.41 17.00 0.18
N VAL A 40 2.79 18.18 0.28
CA VAL A 40 1.41 18.41 -0.17
C VAL A 40 1.27 18.15 -1.66
N ASP A 41 2.17 18.69 -2.47
CA ASP A 41 2.17 18.53 -3.93
C ASP A 41 2.42 17.07 -4.33
N PHE A 42 3.39 16.41 -3.69
CA PHE A 42 3.70 15.00 -3.95
C PHE A 42 2.54 14.06 -3.56
N ILE A 43 1.89 14.27 -2.42
CA ILE A 43 0.69 13.51 -2.04
C ILE A 43 -0.43 13.75 -3.07
N GLY A 44 -0.63 15.01 -3.50
CA GLY A 44 -1.58 15.34 -4.56
C GLY A 44 -1.28 14.60 -5.88
N TYR A 45 -0.01 14.51 -6.27
CA TYR A 45 0.41 13.72 -7.43
C TYR A 45 0.14 12.23 -7.25
N CYS A 46 0.51 11.65 -6.11
CA CYS A 46 0.25 10.24 -5.81
C CYS A 46 -1.25 9.90 -5.90
N MET A 47 -2.12 10.82 -5.49
CA MET A 47 -3.58 10.68 -5.55
C MET A 47 -4.20 11.16 -6.87
N SER A 48 -3.39 11.57 -7.85
CA SER A 48 -3.87 11.98 -9.18
C SER A 48 -4.21 10.76 -10.07
N PRO A 49 -4.95 10.94 -11.17
CA PRO A 49 -5.17 9.87 -12.14
C PRO A 49 -3.86 9.24 -12.63
N ASP A 50 -2.81 10.03 -12.87
CA ASP A 50 -1.51 9.53 -13.32
C ASP A 50 -0.81 8.69 -12.23
N GLY A 51 -0.84 9.17 -10.97
CA GLY A 51 -0.26 8.44 -9.83
C GLY A 51 -0.98 7.12 -9.55
N GLN A 52 -2.30 7.12 -9.64
CA GLN A 52 -3.11 5.92 -9.42
C GLN A 52 -3.06 4.93 -10.60
N ALA A 53 -2.93 5.44 -11.83
CA ALA A 53 -2.65 4.61 -13.00
C ALA A 53 -1.30 3.90 -12.85
N LEU A 54 -0.27 4.61 -12.38
CA LEU A 54 1.05 4.02 -12.11
C LEU A 54 0.98 2.90 -11.05
N ALA A 55 0.18 3.09 -10.00
CA ALA A 55 -0.06 2.02 -9.03
C ALA A 55 -0.66 0.76 -9.67
N THR A 56 -1.59 0.95 -10.61
CA THR A 56 -2.22 -0.15 -11.37
C THR A 56 -1.24 -0.83 -12.32
N GLU A 57 -0.39 -0.06 -13.00
CA GLU A 57 0.65 -0.58 -13.89
C GLU A 57 1.69 -1.44 -13.15
N GLU A 58 2.00 -1.06 -11.91
CA GLU A 58 2.90 -1.81 -11.02
C GLU A 58 2.21 -3.02 -10.33
N GLY A 59 0.95 -3.30 -10.68
CA GLY A 59 0.22 -4.50 -10.25
C GLY A 59 -0.52 -4.35 -8.92
N TYR A 60 -0.63 -3.13 -8.38
CA TYR A 60 -1.47 -2.83 -7.23
C TYR A 60 -2.86 -2.40 -7.68
N ILE A 61 -3.78 -2.27 -6.73
CA ILE A 61 -5.12 -1.75 -7.01
C ILE A 61 -5.15 -0.26 -6.67
N GLY A 62 -4.96 0.59 -7.69
CA GLY A 62 -5.16 2.04 -7.59
C GLY A 62 -6.63 2.44 -7.70
N GLY A 63 -6.96 3.65 -7.23
CA GLY A 63 -8.26 4.29 -7.41
C GLY A 63 -8.36 5.13 -8.69
N GLU A 64 -9.46 5.85 -8.87
CA GLU A 64 -9.65 6.76 -10.02
C GLU A 64 -8.77 8.03 -9.95
N GLY A 65 -8.34 8.38 -8.73
CA GLY A 65 -7.62 9.63 -8.45
C GLY A 65 -8.49 10.89 -8.60
N THR A 66 -7.88 12.05 -8.33
CA THR A 66 -8.51 13.37 -8.48
C THR A 66 -7.67 14.29 -9.32
N GLU A 67 -8.29 15.10 -10.19
CA GLU A 67 -7.56 16.07 -11.02
C GLU A 67 -6.54 16.86 -10.19
N PHE A 68 -5.31 16.85 -10.68
CA PHE A 68 -4.17 17.40 -9.98
C PHE A 68 -3.34 18.24 -10.94
N THR A 69 -2.84 19.37 -10.46
CA THR A 69 -1.87 20.19 -11.18
C THR A 69 -0.82 20.62 -10.19
N SER A 70 0.42 20.22 -10.45
CA SER A 70 1.55 20.59 -9.62
C SER A 70 1.79 22.10 -9.62
N THR A 71 2.17 22.60 -8.45
CA THR A 71 2.61 23.97 -8.19
C THR A 71 4.12 24.15 -8.41
N GLN A 72 4.83 23.08 -8.79
CA GLN A 72 6.28 22.99 -8.94
C GLN A 72 7.06 23.55 -7.74
N PRO A 73 6.75 23.08 -6.51
CA PRO A 73 7.42 23.55 -5.32
C PRO A 73 8.91 23.21 -5.35
N SER A 74 9.70 23.99 -4.63
CA SER A 74 11.12 23.70 -4.40
C SER A 74 11.34 23.31 -2.95
N GLY A 75 12.19 22.31 -2.73
CA GLY A 75 12.51 21.85 -1.40
C GLY A 75 13.06 20.42 -1.39
N ASN A 76 13.30 19.91 -0.20
CA ASN A 76 13.72 18.55 0.03
C ASN A 76 12.86 17.93 1.13
N ILE A 77 12.29 16.77 0.86
CA ILE A 77 11.53 16.00 1.85
C ILE A 77 12.10 14.59 1.99
N THR A 78 11.86 14.00 3.15
CA THR A 78 12.20 12.60 3.43
C THR A 78 10.93 11.76 3.46
N VAL A 79 10.91 10.69 2.67
CA VAL A 79 9.86 9.67 2.66
C VAL A 79 10.46 8.39 3.22
N GLY A 80 9.86 7.80 4.27
CA GLY A 80 10.45 6.64 4.92
C GLY A 80 9.45 5.62 5.44
N GLY A 81 9.81 4.34 5.45
CA GLY A 81 8.99 3.30 6.06
C GLY A 81 8.94 1.99 5.29
N SER A 82 7.74 1.43 5.16
CA SER A 82 7.50 0.08 4.68
C SER A 82 8.23 -0.30 3.39
N SER A 83 9.07 -1.34 3.48
CA SER A 83 9.71 -1.98 2.33
C SER A 83 8.77 -2.57 1.29
N SER A 84 7.52 -2.86 1.66
CA SER A 84 6.50 -3.29 0.68
C SER A 84 5.99 -2.14 -0.18
N VAL A 85 5.98 -0.91 0.36
CA VAL A 85 5.51 0.29 -0.36
C VAL A 85 6.62 0.88 -1.22
N THR A 86 7.89 0.67 -0.85
CA THR A 86 9.07 1.20 -1.54
C THR A 86 9.03 1.05 -3.06
N PRO A 87 8.74 -0.13 -3.67
CA PRO A 87 8.82 -0.27 -5.13
C PRO A 87 7.84 0.67 -5.87
N LEU A 88 6.61 0.78 -5.36
CA LEU A 88 5.63 1.73 -5.91
C LEU A 88 6.06 3.17 -5.66
N MET A 89 6.56 3.46 -4.46
CA MET A 89 7.01 4.81 -4.10
C MET A 89 8.18 5.29 -4.97
N GLU A 90 9.13 4.41 -5.32
CA GLU A 90 10.23 4.73 -6.24
C GLU A 90 9.69 5.20 -7.60
N LYS A 91 8.69 4.50 -8.15
CA LYS A 91 8.05 4.86 -9.41
C LYS A 91 7.31 6.17 -9.35
N LEU A 92 6.57 6.40 -8.27
CA LEU A 92 5.87 7.66 -8.05
C LEU A 92 6.85 8.84 -7.90
N ILE A 93 7.96 8.65 -7.20
CA ILE A 93 9.02 9.66 -7.06
C ILE A 93 9.66 9.96 -8.41
N GLU A 94 10.03 8.93 -9.19
CA GLU A 94 10.63 9.08 -10.52
C GLU A 94 9.72 9.91 -11.46
N ALA A 95 8.44 9.55 -11.51
CA ALA A 95 7.46 10.22 -12.36
C ALA A 95 7.15 11.65 -11.87
N TYR A 96 7.05 11.86 -10.56
CA TYR A 96 6.87 13.19 -9.97
C TYR A 96 8.05 14.12 -10.26
N GLN A 97 9.29 13.63 -10.12
CA GLN A 97 10.51 14.42 -10.35
C GLN A 97 10.66 14.85 -11.81
N ALA A 98 10.15 14.07 -12.76
CA ALA A 98 10.17 14.43 -14.18
C ALA A 98 9.40 15.74 -14.47
N VAL A 99 8.37 16.05 -13.68
CA VAL A 99 7.55 17.26 -13.81
C VAL A 99 7.78 18.28 -12.69
N ASN A 100 8.50 17.91 -11.63
CA ASN A 100 8.87 18.76 -10.49
C ASN A 100 10.40 18.77 -10.24
N PRO A 101 11.20 19.31 -11.18
CA PRO A 101 12.66 19.23 -11.09
C PRO A 101 13.28 20.04 -9.92
N ASN A 102 12.48 20.89 -9.28
CA ASN A 102 12.91 21.73 -8.15
C ASN A 102 12.75 21.03 -6.78
N ALA A 103 12.08 19.88 -6.76
CA ALA A 103 11.82 19.09 -5.56
C ALA A 103 12.74 17.87 -5.52
N THR A 104 13.33 17.64 -4.35
CA THR A 104 14.08 16.41 -4.05
C THR A 104 13.29 15.59 -3.04
N ILE A 105 13.20 14.29 -3.29
CA ILE A 105 12.57 13.34 -2.38
C ILE A 105 13.59 12.26 -2.07
N GLU A 106 14.00 12.17 -0.81
CA GLU A 106 14.88 11.11 -0.32
C GLU A 106 14.02 9.96 0.21
N LEU A 107 14.22 8.76 -0.34
CA LEU A 107 13.49 7.56 0.04
C LEU A 107 14.30 6.67 0.98
N LEU A 108 13.75 6.35 2.15
CA LEU A 108 14.39 5.52 3.17
C LEU A 108 13.55 4.27 3.47
N THR A 109 14.08 3.10 3.11
CA THR A 109 13.37 1.83 3.30
C THR A 109 13.68 1.22 4.66
N THR A 110 12.63 0.99 5.44
CA THR A 110 12.64 0.33 6.77
C THR A 110 11.41 -0.58 6.92
N ASP A 111 10.63 -0.41 7.98
CA ASP A 111 9.39 -1.12 8.27
C ASP A 111 8.23 -0.15 8.50
N SER A 112 6.99 -0.65 8.53
CA SER A 112 5.81 0.20 8.68
C SER A 112 5.74 0.93 10.02
N THR A 113 6.21 0.31 11.12
CA THR A 113 6.19 0.95 12.44
C THR A 113 7.19 2.09 12.50
N THR A 114 8.39 1.87 11.95
CA THR A 114 9.42 2.92 11.82
C THR A 114 8.94 4.05 10.91
N GLY A 115 8.24 3.74 9.81
CA GLY A 115 7.64 4.73 8.92
C GLY A 115 6.62 5.63 9.61
N VAL A 116 5.67 5.05 10.33
CA VAL A 116 4.65 5.80 11.09
C VAL A 116 5.29 6.62 12.21
N THR A 117 6.23 6.04 12.95
CA THR A 117 6.93 6.74 14.05
C THR A 117 7.72 7.92 13.51
N GLY A 118 8.45 7.73 12.40
CA GLY A 118 9.23 8.79 11.76
C GLY A 118 8.37 9.94 11.23
N ALA A 119 7.16 9.66 10.75
CA ALA A 119 6.21 10.71 10.38
C ALA A 119 5.74 11.50 11.62
N LEU A 120 5.40 10.80 12.70
CA LEU A 120 4.94 11.41 13.97
C LEU A 120 6.00 12.27 14.64
N ASP A 121 7.24 11.78 14.71
CA ASP A 121 8.35 12.49 15.37
C ASP A 121 9.07 13.52 14.48
N GLY A 122 8.72 13.56 13.19
CA GLY A 122 9.25 14.51 12.21
C GLY A 122 10.58 14.12 11.59
N THR A 123 11.10 12.91 11.84
CA THR A 123 12.27 12.36 11.13
C THR A 123 11.98 12.15 9.65
N TYR A 124 10.75 11.77 9.31
CA TYR A 124 10.24 11.69 7.95
C TYR A 124 9.18 12.76 7.74
N THR A 125 9.28 13.49 6.62
CA THR A 125 8.17 14.36 6.19
C THR A 125 6.93 13.53 5.85
N ILE A 126 7.15 12.34 5.26
CA ILE A 126 6.10 11.37 4.93
C ILE A 126 6.55 9.98 5.39
N GLY A 127 5.68 9.30 6.14
CA GLY A 127 5.81 7.89 6.48
C GLY A 127 5.16 6.98 5.44
N MET A 128 5.59 5.72 5.39
CA MET A 128 4.94 4.67 4.59
C MET A 128 4.59 3.47 5.47
N ALA A 129 3.37 2.94 5.34
CA ALA A 129 2.92 1.73 6.02
C ALA A 129 2.18 0.80 5.06
N SER A 130 2.43 -0.51 5.12
CA SER A 130 1.70 -1.52 4.34
C SER A 130 0.66 -2.27 5.18
N ARG A 131 -0.02 -1.51 6.05
CA ARG A 131 -1.06 -1.98 6.97
C ARG A 131 -1.90 -0.81 7.43
N GLU A 132 -3.05 -1.13 8.01
CA GLU A 132 -3.83 -0.18 8.81
C GLU A 132 -2.96 0.42 9.93
N LEU A 133 -3.22 1.69 10.23
CA LEU A 133 -2.64 2.35 11.39
C LEU A 133 -3.27 1.79 12.66
N LYS A 134 -2.47 1.71 13.73
CA LYS A 134 -2.96 1.32 15.05
C LYS A 134 -3.71 2.47 15.70
N ASP A 135 -4.63 2.15 16.61
CA ASP A 135 -5.34 3.15 17.41
C ASP A 135 -4.37 4.05 18.18
N GLU A 136 -3.28 3.48 18.72
CA GLU A 136 -2.25 4.27 19.40
C GLU A 136 -1.54 5.24 18.46
N GLU A 137 -1.30 4.85 17.21
CA GLU A 137 -0.61 5.68 16.20
C GLU A 137 -1.52 6.86 15.78
N THR A 138 -2.80 6.57 15.50
CA THR A 138 -3.77 7.62 15.12
C THR A 138 -4.07 8.57 16.28
N SER A 139 -4.13 8.07 17.52
CA SER A 139 -4.31 8.90 18.71
C SER A 139 -3.16 9.90 18.95
N GLN A 140 -1.97 9.61 18.39
CA GLN A 140 -0.81 10.49 18.42
C GLN A 140 -0.77 11.49 17.26
N GLY A 141 -1.74 11.44 16.34
CA GLY A 141 -1.87 12.37 15.21
C GLY A 141 -1.53 11.77 13.85
N ALA A 142 -1.18 10.48 13.77
CA ALA A 142 -0.86 9.85 12.49
C ALA A 142 -2.14 9.78 11.64
N GLN A 143 -2.06 10.30 10.43
CA GLN A 143 -3.11 10.20 9.44
C GLN A 143 -2.62 9.34 8.27
N ALA A 144 -3.47 8.43 7.81
CA ALA A 144 -3.19 7.60 6.63
C ALA A 144 -4.01 8.07 5.43
N THR A 145 -3.34 8.17 4.30
CA THR A 145 -3.96 8.22 2.97
C THR A 145 -3.67 6.90 2.28
N VAL A 146 -4.72 6.15 1.90
CA VAL A 146 -4.57 4.90 1.15
C VAL A 146 -4.10 5.23 -0.26
N LEU A 147 -2.86 4.87 -0.56
CA LEU A 147 -2.22 5.06 -1.87
C LEU A 147 -2.72 4.02 -2.87
N ALA A 148 -2.79 2.76 -2.44
CA ALA A 148 -3.22 1.61 -3.23
C ALA A 148 -3.58 0.43 -2.31
N MET A 149 -4.26 -0.59 -2.85
CA MET A 149 -4.43 -1.88 -2.17
C MET A 149 -3.50 -2.93 -2.77
N ASP A 150 -2.93 -3.77 -1.90
CA ASP A 150 -2.10 -4.91 -2.26
C ASP A 150 -2.89 -6.20 -1.99
N GLY A 151 -3.36 -6.83 -3.07
CA GLY A 151 -4.17 -8.05 -3.04
C GLY A 151 -3.30 -9.32 -3.03
N ILE A 152 -3.57 -10.23 -2.09
CA ILE A 152 -2.78 -11.46 -1.90
C ILE A 152 -3.57 -12.66 -2.39
N ALA A 153 -3.19 -13.19 -3.56
CA ALA A 153 -3.77 -14.41 -4.11
C ALA A 153 -3.16 -15.66 -3.45
N VAL A 154 -4.02 -16.61 -3.04
CA VAL A 154 -3.56 -17.93 -2.59
C VAL A 154 -3.40 -18.85 -3.79
N VAL A 155 -2.20 -19.41 -3.98
CA VAL A 155 -1.89 -20.28 -5.12
C VAL A 155 -1.51 -21.68 -4.69
N VAL A 156 -2.05 -22.66 -5.40
CA VAL A 156 -1.70 -24.09 -5.25
C VAL A 156 -1.12 -24.65 -6.53
N ASN A 157 -0.43 -25.79 -6.46
CA ASN A 157 0.03 -26.51 -7.64
C ASN A 157 -1.16 -26.79 -8.59
N PRO A 158 -1.01 -26.65 -9.93
CA PRO A 158 -2.10 -26.91 -10.88
C PRO A 158 -2.76 -28.29 -10.73
N ALA A 159 -2.03 -29.33 -10.29
CA ALA A 159 -2.55 -30.67 -10.06
C ALA A 159 -3.32 -30.84 -8.74
N ASN A 160 -3.29 -29.85 -7.84
CA ASN A 160 -4.06 -29.87 -6.61
C ASN A 160 -5.54 -29.63 -6.94
N PRO A 161 -6.48 -30.53 -6.54
CA PRO A 161 -7.88 -30.37 -6.86
C PRO A 161 -8.55 -29.20 -6.12
N THR A 162 -8.03 -28.75 -4.96
CA THR A 162 -8.59 -27.64 -4.18
C THR A 162 -8.88 -26.43 -5.06
N ALA A 163 -10.10 -25.90 -4.98
CA ALA A 163 -10.56 -24.75 -5.77
C ALA A 163 -10.94 -23.54 -4.89
N ASP A 164 -11.24 -23.78 -3.62
CA ASP A 164 -11.60 -22.77 -2.61
C ASP A 164 -10.94 -23.11 -1.29
N LEU A 165 -10.63 -22.09 -0.49
CA LEU A 165 -10.20 -22.23 0.90
C LEU A 165 -10.83 -21.13 1.76
N SER A 166 -11.27 -21.45 2.96
CA SER A 166 -11.63 -20.42 3.93
C SER A 166 -10.39 -19.75 4.53
N VAL A 167 -10.55 -18.53 5.07
CA VAL A 167 -9.49 -17.83 5.80
C VAL A 167 -8.96 -18.67 6.97
N ASP A 168 -9.83 -19.40 7.66
CA ASP A 168 -9.43 -20.29 8.76
C ASP A 168 -8.60 -21.48 8.28
N GLN A 169 -8.96 -22.08 7.13
CA GLN A 169 -8.16 -23.14 6.53
C GLN A 169 -6.79 -22.62 6.11
N ILE A 170 -6.73 -21.45 5.48
CA ILE A 170 -5.47 -20.80 5.10
C ILE A 170 -4.62 -20.56 6.35
N LYS A 171 -5.20 -19.98 7.40
CA LYS A 171 -4.52 -19.77 8.68
C LYS A 171 -3.97 -21.08 9.23
N SER A 172 -4.80 -22.12 9.32
CA SER A 172 -4.41 -23.44 9.84
C SER A 172 -3.24 -24.06 9.07
N ILE A 173 -3.22 -23.92 7.73
CA ILE A 173 -2.11 -24.37 6.89
C ILE A 173 -0.84 -23.58 7.20
N TYR A 174 -0.91 -22.24 7.24
CA TYR A 174 0.26 -21.39 7.47
C TYR A 174 0.79 -21.45 8.90
N THR A 175 -0.04 -21.81 9.88
CA THR A 175 0.40 -22.08 11.27
C THR A 175 0.84 -23.51 11.50
N GLY A 176 0.68 -24.41 10.51
CA GLY A 176 1.08 -25.81 10.58
C GLY A 176 0.14 -26.71 11.40
N GLU A 177 -1.08 -26.25 11.68
CA GLU A 177 -2.12 -27.07 12.32
C GLU A 177 -2.70 -28.08 11.31
N THR A 178 -3.01 -27.62 10.10
CA THR A 178 -3.34 -28.50 8.97
C THR A 178 -2.10 -28.78 8.14
N THR A 179 -1.76 -30.07 7.99
CA THR A 179 -0.58 -30.50 7.23
C THR A 179 -0.90 -31.48 6.09
N VAL A 180 -2.17 -31.87 5.94
CA VAL A 180 -2.65 -32.83 4.93
C VAL A 180 -3.69 -32.16 4.02
N TRP A 181 -3.47 -32.19 2.71
CA TRP A 181 -4.36 -31.54 1.74
C TRP A 181 -5.80 -32.08 1.74
N ALA A 182 -5.98 -33.37 2.05
CA ALA A 182 -7.30 -33.98 2.10
C ALA A 182 -8.21 -33.37 3.18
N ASP A 183 -7.66 -32.67 4.17
CA ASP A 183 -8.42 -32.03 5.25
C ASP A 183 -9.06 -30.70 4.80
N VAL A 184 -8.70 -30.20 3.61
CA VAL A 184 -9.11 -28.89 3.07
C VAL A 184 -9.57 -28.96 1.60
N GLN A 185 -9.91 -30.17 1.14
CA GLN A 185 -10.39 -30.44 -0.22
C GLN A 185 -11.91 -30.64 -0.29
#